data_AF-A0AAN6LY98-F1
#
_entry.id   AF-A0AAN6LY98-F1
#
_cell.length_a   1.000
_cell.length_b   1.000
_cell.length_c   1.000
_cell.angle_alpha   90.00
_cell.angle_beta   90.00
_cell.angle_gamma   90.00
#
_symmetry.space_group_name_H-M   'P 1'
#
loop_
_entity.id
_entity.type
_entity.pdbx_description
1 polymer ?
#
loop_
_entity_poly.entity_id
_entity_poly.type
_entity_poly.pdbx_seq_one_letter_code
_entity_poly.pdbx_strand_id
1 'polypeptide(L)' 'MSSSDLFHGWLAHDPSSAKGLMRWESFPPKPFAPTDIDIKVSHCGICGTDIHTLRSGWNTTHYPTRAGGGVLEGRLRGV' A
#
# COMPACT_ATOMS: atom_id res chain seq x y z
N MET A 1 -19.88 -6.01 13.76
CA MET A 1 -19.10 -5.25 12.75
C MET A 1 -17.80 -5.99 12.56
N SER A 2 -17.63 -6.72 11.46
CA SER A 2 -16.45 -7.58 11.25
C SER A 2 -15.31 -6.75 10.65
N SER A 3 -14.59 -6.01 11.48
CA SER A 3 -13.32 -5.39 11.09
C SER A 3 -12.25 -6.46 11.12
N SER A 4 -12.03 -7.14 10.00
CA SER A 4 -10.91 -8.08 9.84
C SER A 4 -9.59 -7.40 10.23
N ASP A 5 -8.84 -8.03 11.13
CA ASP A 5 -7.65 -7.47 11.82
C ASP A 5 -6.47 -7.13 10.89
N LEU A 6 -6.50 -7.62 9.65
CA LEU A 6 -5.43 -7.44 8.67
C LEU A 6 -5.98 -6.92 7.33
N PHE A 7 -5.19 -6.05 6.70
CA PHE A 7 -5.40 -5.57 5.33
C PHE A 7 -4.55 -6.38 4.37
N HIS A 8 -4.99 -6.51 3.12
CA HIS A 8 -4.26 -7.26 2.09
C HIS A 8 -3.96 -6.35 0.91
N GLY A 9 -2.77 -6.50 0.34
CA GLY A 9 -2.37 -5.75 -0.84
C GLY A 9 -1.01 -6.17 -1.37
N TRP A 10 -0.65 -5.59 -2.51
CA TRP A 10 0.68 -5.76 -3.10
C TRP A 10 1.70 -4.91 -2.33
N LEU A 11 2.66 -5.58 -1.69
CA LEU A 11 3.78 -4.99 -0.98
C LEU A 11 5.08 -5.18 -1.77
N ALA A 12 5.84 -4.10 -1.88
CA ALA A 12 7.21 -4.10 -2.34
C ALA A 12 8.14 -4.26 -1.13
N HIS A 13 9.16 -5.09 -1.27
CA HIS A 13 10.17 -5.34 -0.23
C HIS A 13 11.54 -4.77 -0.58
N ASP A 14 11.75 -4.42 -1.84
CA ASP A 14 13.02 -3.94 -2.37
C ASP A 14 12.81 -3.18 -3.70
N PRO A 15 13.83 -2.42 -4.18
CA PRO A 15 13.71 -1.64 -5.42
C PRO A 15 13.39 -2.44 -6.69
N SER A 16 13.69 -3.74 -6.71
CA SER A 16 13.39 -4.63 -7.83
C SER A 16 11.90 -5.00 -7.89
N SER A 17 11.13 -4.75 -6.82
CA SER A 17 9.67 -4.88 -6.79
C SER A 17 8.99 -4.06 -7.90
N ALA A 18 9.59 -2.95 -8.33
CA ALA A 18 9.13 -2.15 -9.46
C ALA A 18 9.18 -2.86 -10.83
N LYS A 19 9.76 -4.07 -10.91
CA LYS A 19 9.78 -4.92 -12.10
C LYS A 19 8.68 -5.99 -12.08
N GLY A 20 7.67 -5.84 -11.22
CA GLY A 20 6.59 -6.81 -11.05
C GLY A 20 6.89 -7.88 -10.01
N LEU A 21 7.84 -7.64 -9.09
CA LEU A 21 8.19 -8.55 -7.99
C LEU A 21 7.47 -8.19 -6.68
N MET A 22 6.39 -7.42 -6.76
CA MET A 22 5.54 -7.15 -5.61
C MET A 22 4.90 -8.45 -5.12
N ARG A 23 4.69 -8.56 -3.80
CA ARG A 23 4.10 -9.74 -3.16
C ARG A 23 2.75 -9.40 -2.58
N TRP A 24 1.78 -10.27 -2.79
CA TRP A 24 0.47 -10.13 -2.17
C TRP A 24 0.54 -10.65 -0.74
N GLU A 25 0.42 -9.74 0.23
CA GLU A 25 0.64 -10.04 1.64
C GLU A 25 -0.38 -9.30 2.52
N SER A 26 -0.54 -9.82 3.74
CA SER A 26 -1.37 -9.20 4.78
C SER A 26 -0.54 -8.30 5.68
N PHE A 27 -1.04 -7.12 6.03
CA PHE A 27 -0.37 -6.17 6.93
C PHE A 27 -1.34 -5.59 7.97
N PRO A 28 -0.87 -5.24 9.17
CA PRO A 28 -1.72 -4.65 10.19
C PRO A 28 -2.10 -3.21 9.82
N PRO A 29 -3.38 -2.81 10.02
CA PRO A 29 -3.78 -1.43 9.87
C PRO A 29 -3.25 -0.58 11.03
N LYS A 30 -3.23 0.74 10.83
CA LYS A 30 -3.03 1.67 11.95
C LYS A 30 -4.19 1.55 12.96
N PRO A 31 -3.98 1.90 14.24
CA PRO A 31 -5.08 2.04 15.20
C PRO A 31 -6.13 3.03 14.69
N PHE A 32 -7.41 2.67 14.80
CA PHE A 32 -8.52 3.48 14.32
C PHE A 32 -8.78 4.66 15.26
N ALA A 33 -8.71 5.88 14.74
CA ALA A 33 -9.08 7.10 15.44
C ALA A 33 -10.52 7.53 15.08
N PRO A 34 -11.22 8.31 15.93
CA PRO A 34 -12.60 8.74 15.66
C PRO A 34 -12.77 9.60 14.39
N THR A 35 -11.69 10.16 13.87
CA THR A 35 -11.66 10.96 12.64
C THR A 35 -11.38 10.12 11.39
N ASP A 36 -11.13 8.82 11.55
CA ASP A 36 -10.77 7.95 10.45
C ASP A 36 -11.99 7.37 9.75
N ILE A 37 -11.82 7.03 8.47
CA ILE A 37 -12.84 6.38 7.66
C ILE A 37 -12.23 5.16 6.98
N ASP A 38 -12.97 4.05 7.02
CA ASP A 38 -12.61 2.80 6.36
C ASP A 38 -13.18 2.77 4.94
N ILE A 39 -12.31 2.80 3.93
CA ILE A 39 -12.70 2.76 2.51
C ILE A 39 -12.39 1.38 1.93
N LYS A 40 -13.28 0.83 1.10
CA LYS A 40 -12.98 -0.38 0.30
C LYS A 40 -12.53 0.06 -1.10
N VAL A 41 -11.23 -0.01 -1.38
CA VAL A 41 -10.69 0.34 -2.70
C VAL A 41 -11.00 -0.76 -3.73
N SER A 42 -11.77 -0.43 -4.77
CA SER A 42 -12.05 -1.36 -5.87
C SER A 42 -10.99 -1.32 -6.97
N HIS A 43 -10.42 -0.14 -7.24
CA HIS A 43 -9.43 0.11 -8.28
C HIS A 43 -8.47 1.21 -7.82
N CYS A 44 -7.21 1.11 -8.23
CA CYS A 44 -6.18 2.13 -8.00
C CYS A 44 -5.46 2.41 -9.31
N GLY A 45 -5.29 3.68 -9.66
CA GLY A 45 -4.49 4.09 -10.81
C GLY A 45 -3.01 4.09 -10.44
N ILE A 46 -2.16 3.68 -11.38
CA ILE A 46 -0.71 3.71 -11.20
C ILE A 46 -0.19 5.01 -11.82
N CYS A 47 0.59 5.78 -11.05
CA CYS A 47 1.22 7.00 -11.53
C CYS A 47 2.76 6.92 -11.49
N GLY A 48 3.44 7.86 -12.15
CA GLY A 48 4.90 7.89 -12.20
C GLY A 48 5.55 7.98 -10.82
N THR A 49 4.91 8.66 -9.86
CA THR A 49 5.37 8.75 -8.47
C THR A 49 5.51 7.37 -7.82
N ASP A 50 4.61 6.43 -8.12
CA ASP A 50 4.63 5.08 -7.57
C ASP A 50 5.91 4.37 -7.98
N ILE A 51 6.31 4.53 -9.25
CA ILE A 51 7.54 3.94 -9.78
C ILE A 51 8.76 4.57 -9.12
N HIS A 52 8.76 5.90 -8.93
CA HIS A 52 9.82 6.59 -8.21
C HIS A 52 9.93 6.10 -6.76
N THR A 53 8.81 5.91 -6.05
CA THR A 53 8.79 5.37 -4.68
C THR A 53 9.24 3.91 -4.64
N LEU A 54 8.75 3.07 -5.54
CA LEU A 54 9.08 1.64 -5.58
C LEU A 54 10.55 1.38 -5.91
N ARG A 55 11.23 2.30 -6.61
CA ARG A 55 12.65 2.15 -6.99
C ARG A 55 13.61 2.89 -6.06
N SER A 56 13.12 3.50 -4.97
CA SER A 56 13.89 4.44 -4.15
C SER A 56 14.52 5.58 -4.99
N GLY A 57 13.82 6.05 -6.03
CA GLY A 57 14.36 6.96 -7.05
C GLY A 57 14.47 8.42 -6.60
N TRP A 58 13.81 8.80 -5.50
CA TRP A 58 13.93 10.14 -4.88
C TRP A 58 14.71 10.12 -3.56
N ASN A 59 14.56 9.06 -2.76
CA ASN A 59 15.34 8.79 -1.55
C ASN A 59 15.20 7.30 -1.17
N THR A 60 15.95 6.81 -0.17
CA THR A 60 15.78 5.45 0.35
C THR A 60 14.34 5.24 0.84
N THR A 61 13.61 4.35 0.17
CA THR A 61 12.25 3.98 0.58
C THR A 61 12.30 3.00 1.75
N HIS A 62 11.45 3.20 2.75
CA HIS A 62 11.24 2.25 3.84
C HIS A 62 10.37 1.10 3.34
N TYR A 63 10.94 -0.10 3.31
CA TYR A 63 10.23 -1.33 2.96
C TYR A 63 9.73 -2.05 4.23
N PRO A 64 8.59 -2.75 4.17
CA PRO A 64 7.73 -2.94 3.01
C PRO A 64 6.85 -1.72 2.68
N THR A 65 6.72 -1.39 1.39
CA THR A 65 5.89 -0.26 0.92
C THR A 65 4.84 -0.71 -0.09
N ARG A 66 3.75 0.03 -0.22
CA ARG A 66 2.66 -0.26 -1.17
C ARG A 66 2.88 0.51 -2.48
N ALA A 67 2.46 -0.06 -3.61
CA ALA A 67 2.36 0.70 -4.86
C ALA A 67 1.11 1.60 -4.84
N GLY A 68 1.27 2.85 -5.24
CA GLY A 68 0.26 3.90 -5.11
C GLY A 68 0.80 5.05 -4.26
N GLY A 69 1.32 6.06 -4.94
CA GLY A 69 1.95 7.27 -4.45
C GLY A 69 0.91 8.15 -3.77
N GLY A 70 0.72 7.85 -2.51
CA GLY A 70 -0.10 8.60 -1.59
C GLY A 70 -0.09 7.84 -0.29
N VAL A 71 0.10 8.54 0.82
CA VAL A 71 -0.35 8.04 2.11
C VAL A 71 -1.87 7.94 1.99
N LEU A 72 -2.37 6.83 1.44
CA LEU A 72 -3.76 6.46 1.58
C LEU A 72 -3.88 6.00 3.03
N GLU A 73 -4.24 6.96 3.87
CA GLU A 73 -4.96 6.77 5.13
C GLU A 73 -6.38 6.27 4.81
N GLY A 74 -6.43 5.14 4.09
CA GLY A 74 -7.59 4.59 3.42
C GLY A 74 -7.29 3.14 3.07
N ARG A 75 -8.14 2.24 3.58
CA ARG A 75 -7.96 0.78 3.57
C ARG A 75 -7.90 0.20 2.14
N LEU A 76 -6.88 -0.60 1.85
CA LEU A 76 -6.84 -1.43 0.64
C LEU A 76 -7.62 -2.71 0.88
N ARG A 77 -8.61 -2.97 0.03
CA ARG A 77 -9.35 -4.24 -0.07
C ARG A 77 -9.50 -4.55 -1.55
N GLY A 78 -8.43 -5.07 -2.16
CA GLY A 78 -8.50 -5.60 -3.52
C GLY A 78 -9.48 -6.77 -3.59
N VAL A 79 -10.20 -6.84 -4.70
CA VAL A 79 -10.98 -8.02 -5.11
C VAL A 79 -10.03 -9.09 -5.61
#